data_AF-A0A1F6TAI7-F1
#
_entry.id   AF-A0A1F6TAI7-F1
#
_cell.length_a   1.000
_cell.length_b   1.000
_cell.length_c   1.000
_cell.angle_alpha   90.00
_cell.angle_beta   90.00
_cell.angle_gamma   90.00
#
_symmetry.space_group_name_H-M   'P 1'
#
loop_
_entity.id
_entity.type
_entity.pdbx_description
1 polymer ?
#
loop_
_entity_poly.entity_id
_entity_poly.type
_entity_poly.pdbx_seq_one_letter_code
_entity_poly.pdbx_strand_id
1 'polypeptide(L)'
;MELVRADACHLPFQSMTFDRVTMLDIIEHLVPVQLESMIREVHRVLKPGGYAILHTLPNRWVYDITFPLLHCLYPKFKADPRGPIDKEIHVNEQDLPSLHHLLERCGLRHHLWLEQHMAAQARWNMAADKYGDQRDQLYPILAGRMGNLLEWLSATPARLLLANDIFGIAWKSEAPPPVRFPLALTERLFCRLSPSR
;
A
#
# COMPACT_ATOMS: atom_id res chain seq x y z
N MET A 1 -8.75 6.14 -25.75
CA MET A 1 -9.03 5.76 -24.36
C MET A 1 -10.33 4.99 -24.37
N GLU A 2 -10.32 3.75 -23.91
CA GLU A 2 -11.50 2.88 -23.86
C GLU A 2 -11.84 2.64 -22.39
N LEU A 3 -13.14 2.67 -22.05
CA LEU A 3 -13.63 2.39 -20.71
C LEU A 3 -14.43 1.09 -20.75
N VAL A 4 -14.02 0.11 -19.97
CA VAL A 4 -14.64 -1.21 -19.89
C VAL A 4 -15.10 -1.46 -18.46
N ARG A 5 -16.37 -1.84 -18.29
CA ARG A 5 -16.87 -2.36 -17.01
C ARG A 5 -16.49 -3.84 -16.91
N ALA A 6 -15.66 -4.18 -15.93
CA ALA A 6 -15.16 -5.54 -15.74
C ALA A 6 -15.04 -5.89 -14.25
N ASP A 7 -14.99 -7.19 -13.96
CA ASP A 7 -14.55 -7.73 -12.68
C ASP A 7 -13.02 -7.86 -12.71
N ALA A 8 -12.32 -7.33 -11.72
CA ALA A 8 -10.86 -7.40 -11.62
C ALA A 8 -10.36 -8.85 -11.46
N CYS A 9 -11.22 -9.76 -10.97
CA CYS A 9 -10.94 -11.19 -10.88
C CYS A 9 -11.05 -11.92 -12.22
N HIS A 10 -11.66 -11.29 -13.24
CA HIS A 10 -11.95 -11.86 -14.56
C HIS A 10 -11.91 -10.77 -15.64
N LEU A 11 -10.70 -10.35 -16.01
CA LEU A 11 -10.51 -9.27 -16.98
C LEU A 11 -10.86 -9.73 -18.40
N PRO A 12 -11.70 -8.98 -19.15
CA PRO A 12 -12.15 -9.36 -20.50
C PRO A 12 -11.09 -9.07 -21.58
N PHE A 13 -9.81 -9.23 -21.24
CA PHE A 13 -8.68 -8.99 -22.13
C PHE A 13 -7.94 -10.31 -22.38
N GLN A 14 -7.31 -10.42 -23.55
CA GLN A 14 -6.50 -11.58 -23.86
C GLN A 14 -5.23 -11.61 -22.98
N SER A 15 -4.63 -12.79 -22.85
CA SER A 15 -3.34 -12.91 -22.18
C SER A 15 -2.28 -12.10 -22.94
N MET A 16 -1.31 -11.53 -22.23
CA MET A 16 -0.20 -10.78 -22.83
C MET A 16 -0.66 -9.58 -23.69
N THR A 17 -1.67 -8.85 -23.23
CA THR A 17 -2.23 -7.69 -23.94
C THR A 17 -1.52 -6.40 -23.56
N PHE A 18 -1.15 -6.23 -22.29
CA PHE A 18 -0.69 -4.94 -21.78
C PHE A 18 0.80 -4.92 -21.46
N ASP A 19 1.44 -3.83 -21.84
CA ASP A 19 2.81 -3.52 -21.43
C ASP A 19 2.85 -3.03 -19.98
N ARG A 20 1.81 -2.32 -19.54
CA ARG A 20 1.70 -1.72 -18.20
C ARG A 20 0.32 -1.96 -17.61
N VAL A 21 0.30 -2.27 -16.31
CA VAL A 21 -0.92 -2.35 -15.51
C VAL A 21 -0.75 -1.46 -14.29
N THR A 22 -1.80 -0.77 -13.85
CA THR A 22 -1.77 0.05 -12.63
C THR A 22 -2.84 -0.45 -11.68
N MET A 23 -2.47 -0.77 -10.46
CA MET A 23 -3.36 -1.11 -9.35
C MET A 23 -3.16 -0.08 -8.26
N LEU A 24 -4.01 0.94 -8.24
CA LEU A 24 -3.91 2.07 -7.32
C LEU A 24 -5.18 2.07 -6.47
N ASP A 25 -5.02 1.94 -5.15
CA ASP A 25 -6.10 1.96 -4.15
C ASP A 25 -7.23 0.95 -4.45
N ILE A 26 -6.85 -0.31 -4.70
CA ILE A 26 -7.79 -1.42 -4.97
C ILE A 26 -7.50 -2.66 -4.11
N ILE A 27 -6.26 -2.83 -3.64
CA ILE A 27 -5.78 -4.05 -3.00
C ILE A 27 -6.50 -4.27 -1.65
N GLU A 28 -6.66 -3.20 -0.89
CA GLU A 28 -7.32 -3.14 0.42
C GLU A 28 -8.83 -3.43 0.36
N HIS A 29 -9.44 -3.33 -0.83
CA HIS A 29 -10.87 -3.52 -1.05
C HIS A 29 -11.26 -4.94 -1.46
N LEU A 30 -10.28 -5.81 -1.74
CA LEU A 30 -10.54 -7.17 -2.20
C LEU A 30 -10.27 -8.17 -1.09
N VAL A 31 -11.24 -9.04 -0.79
CA VAL A 31 -11.01 -10.15 0.15
C VAL A 31 -9.89 -11.06 -0.36
N PRO A 32 -9.19 -11.84 0.50
CA PRO A 32 -7.97 -12.54 0.12
C PRO A 32 -8.06 -13.39 -1.15
N VAL A 33 -9.18 -14.10 -1.37
CA VAL A 33 -9.38 -14.92 -2.58
C VAL A 33 -9.54 -14.07 -3.84
N GLN A 34 -10.23 -12.93 -3.75
CA GLN A 34 -10.41 -12.01 -4.87
C GLN A 34 -9.10 -11.29 -5.21
N LEU A 35 -8.33 -10.89 -4.19
CA LEU A 35 -7.03 -10.27 -4.38
C LEU A 35 -6.07 -11.24 -5.10
N GLU A 36 -6.03 -12.51 -4.70
CA GLU A 36 -5.24 -13.53 -5.41
C GLU A 36 -5.70 -13.69 -6.87
N SER A 37 -7.01 -13.80 -7.12
CA SER A 37 -7.56 -13.88 -8.48
C SER A 37 -7.19 -12.67 -9.34
N MET A 38 -7.32 -11.45 -8.81
CA MET A 38 -6.93 -10.23 -9.52
C MET A 38 -5.43 -10.25 -9.85
N ILE A 39 -4.55 -10.61 -8.91
CA ILE A 39 -3.11 -10.64 -9.17
C ILE A 39 -2.76 -11.70 -10.23
N ARG A 40 -3.46 -12.85 -10.25
CA ARG A 40 -3.33 -13.85 -11.34
C ARG A 40 -3.79 -13.29 -12.69
N GLU A 41 -4.87 -12.52 -12.72
CA GLU A 41 -5.30 -11.82 -13.94
C GLU A 41 -4.26 -10.80 -14.40
N VAL A 42 -3.66 -10.02 -13.50
CA VAL A 42 -2.56 -9.11 -13.82
C VAL A 42 -1.38 -9.86 -14.43
N HIS A 43 -0.94 -10.98 -13.82
CA HIS A 43 0.10 -11.82 -14.39
C HIS A 43 -0.25 -12.35 -15.80
N ARG A 44 -1.53 -12.71 -16.02
CA ARG A 44 -2.03 -13.22 -17.30
C ARG A 44 -2.03 -12.15 -18.39
N VAL A 45 -2.56 -10.97 -18.11
CA VAL A 45 -2.74 -9.90 -19.11
C VAL A 45 -1.44 -9.14 -19.39
N LEU A 46 -0.43 -9.20 -18.50
CA LEU A 46 0.89 -8.63 -18.75
C LEU A 46 1.66 -9.39 -19.85
N LYS A 47 2.20 -8.63 -20.79
CA LYS A 47 3.18 -9.09 -21.79
C LYS A 47 4.48 -9.53 -21.11
N PRO A 48 5.28 -10.42 -21.73
CA PRO A 48 6.71 -10.53 -21.41
C PRO A 48 7.39 -9.15 -21.47
N GLY A 49 8.21 -8.81 -20.48
CA GLY A 49 8.82 -7.46 -20.34
C GLY A 49 7.86 -6.36 -19.86
N GLY A 50 6.56 -6.67 -19.68
CA GLY A 50 5.57 -5.80 -19.06
C GLY A 50 5.68 -5.80 -17.53
N TYR A 51 5.16 -4.74 -16.90
CA TYR A 51 5.13 -4.63 -15.45
C TYR A 51 3.86 -3.94 -14.93
N ALA A 52 3.47 -4.31 -13.72
CA ALA A 52 2.42 -3.65 -12.95
C ALA A 52 3.03 -2.65 -11.96
N ILE A 53 2.43 -1.47 -11.84
CA ILE A 53 2.66 -0.51 -10.75
C ILE A 53 1.55 -0.72 -9.74
N LEU A 54 1.90 -0.80 -8.47
CA LEU A 54 0.97 -1.06 -7.39
C LEU A 54 1.17 -0.08 -6.24
N HIS A 55 0.05 0.37 -5.69
CA HIS A 55 -0.05 1.21 -4.52
C HIS A 55 -1.28 0.81 -3.72
N THR A 56 -1.12 0.73 -2.42
CA THR A 56 -2.20 0.44 -1.48
C THR A 56 -1.91 1.10 -0.14
N LEU A 57 -2.98 1.47 0.53
CA LEU A 57 -2.99 1.94 1.89
C LEU A 57 -4.28 1.48 2.56
N PRO A 58 -4.33 1.40 3.89
CA PRO A 58 -3.23 1.61 4.83
C PRO A 58 -2.38 0.36 5.01
N ASN A 59 -1.10 0.55 5.33
CA ASN A 59 -0.20 -0.50 5.79
C ASN A 59 -0.73 -1.03 7.13
N ARG A 60 -1.12 -2.31 7.16
CA ARG A 60 -1.73 -2.97 8.31
C ARG A 60 -0.93 -2.78 9.60
N TRP A 61 0.40 -2.77 9.55
CA TRP A 61 1.22 -2.57 10.76
C TRP A 61 1.02 -1.20 11.41
N VAL A 62 0.75 -0.16 10.64
CA VAL A 62 0.44 1.16 11.20
C VAL A 62 -0.82 1.06 12.07
N TYR A 63 -1.84 0.33 11.61
CA TYR A 63 -3.10 0.16 12.33
C TYR A 63 -3.02 -0.83 13.47
N ASP A 64 -2.37 -1.97 13.28
CA ASP A 64 -2.35 -3.04 14.27
C ASP A 64 -1.30 -2.82 15.38
N ILE A 65 -0.30 -1.96 15.14
CA ILE A 65 0.82 -1.75 16.06
C ILE A 65 0.94 -0.27 16.45
N THR A 66 1.09 0.62 15.47
CA THR A 66 1.47 2.02 15.74
C THR A 66 0.36 2.80 16.40
N PHE A 67 -0.88 2.72 15.92
CA PHE A 67 -2.02 3.40 16.56
C PHE A 67 -2.35 2.86 17.96
N PRO A 68 -2.37 1.54 18.22
CA PRO A 68 -2.53 1.00 19.57
C PRO A 68 -1.42 1.45 20.53
N LEU A 69 -0.17 1.47 20.08
CA LEU A 69 0.95 1.98 20.88
C LEU A 69 0.79 3.48 21.17
N LEU A 70 0.42 4.26 20.16
CA LEU A 70 0.18 5.70 20.31
C LEU A 70 -0.98 5.98 21.27
N HIS A 71 -2.06 5.20 21.21
CA HIS A 71 -3.19 5.29 22.14
C HIS A 71 -2.76 5.00 23.59
N CYS A 72 -1.90 4.00 23.80
CA CYS A 72 -1.36 3.70 25.12
C CYS A 72 -0.56 4.89 25.71
N LEU A 73 0.25 5.54 24.88
CA LEU A 73 1.05 6.71 25.30
C LEU A 73 0.21 8.00 25.41
N TYR A 74 -0.81 8.13 24.56
CA TYR A 74 -1.65 9.32 24.43
C TYR A 74 -3.11 8.92 24.19
N PRO A 75 -3.90 8.67 25.26
CA PRO A 75 -5.27 8.13 25.16
C PRO A 75 -6.28 8.97 24.37
N LYS A 76 -5.93 10.21 24.01
CA LYS A 76 -6.75 11.06 23.13
C LYS A 76 -6.83 10.53 21.69
N PHE A 77 -5.79 9.83 21.23
CA PHE A 77 -5.84 9.16 19.93
C PHE A 77 -6.63 7.87 20.05
N LYS A 78 -7.36 7.48 19.00
CA LYS A 78 -8.04 6.19 18.99
C LYS A 78 -7.04 5.09 18.66
N ALA A 79 -7.17 3.93 19.32
CA ALA A 79 -6.35 2.76 19.03
C ALA A 79 -6.58 2.21 17.61
N ASP A 80 -7.81 2.35 17.09
CA ASP A 80 -8.14 2.08 15.69
C ASP A 80 -8.48 3.41 14.99
N PRO A 81 -7.68 3.84 14.00
CA PRO A 81 -7.88 5.12 13.32
C PRO A 81 -9.02 5.10 12.30
N ARG A 82 -9.56 3.91 11.96
CA ARG A 82 -10.55 3.77 10.89
C ARG A 82 -11.90 4.37 11.26
N GLY A 83 -12.49 5.09 10.31
CA GLY A 83 -13.89 5.48 10.35
C GLY A 83 -14.83 4.31 10.03
N PRO A 84 -16.16 4.49 10.15
CA PRO A 84 -17.13 3.46 9.79
C PRO A 84 -17.01 3.00 8.33
N ILE A 85 -16.86 3.95 7.40
CA ILE A 85 -16.72 3.67 5.96
C ILE A 85 -15.45 2.87 5.70
N ASP A 86 -14.30 3.30 6.25
CA ASP A 86 -13.02 2.60 6.09
C ASP A 86 -13.12 1.13 6.51
N LYS A 87 -13.86 0.82 7.58
CA LYS A 87 -14.08 -0.55 8.05
C LYS A 87 -14.96 -1.39 7.13
N GLU A 88 -15.84 -0.74 6.37
CA GLU A 88 -16.70 -1.42 5.39
C GLU A 88 -15.97 -1.67 4.08
N ILE A 89 -15.12 -0.72 3.65
CA ILE A 89 -14.46 -0.79 2.34
C ILE A 89 -13.06 -1.41 2.41
N HIS A 90 -12.30 -1.21 3.47
CA HIS A 90 -10.98 -1.82 3.65
C HIS A 90 -11.14 -3.14 4.38
N VAL A 91 -11.35 -4.20 3.60
CA VAL A 91 -11.62 -5.55 4.10
C VAL A 91 -10.36 -6.42 4.16
N ASN A 92 -9.24 -5.95 3.63
CA ASN A 92 -8.01 -6.72 3.49
C ASN A 92 -6.75 -5.84 3.41
N GLU A 93 -6.53 -4.99 4.41
CA GLU A 93 -5.31 -4.18 4.50
C GLU A 93 -4.05 -5.06 4.51
N GLN A 94 -3.04 -4.68 3.72
CA GLN A 94 -1.82 -5.47 3.54
C GLN A 94 -0.69 -4.98 4.44
N ASP A 95 0.22 -5.91 4.76
CA ASP A 95 1.59 -5.58 5.16
C ASP A 95 2.58 -6.10 4.11
N LEU A 96 3.85 -5.68 4.24
CA LEU A 96 4.90 -6.04 3.28
C LEU A 96 5.04 -7.57 3.08
N PRO A 97 5.17 -8.41 4.12
CA PRO A 97 5.28 -9.85 3.94
C PRO A 97 4.07 -10.48 3.27
N SER A 98 2.86 -10.09 3.67
CA SER A 98 1.62 -10.67 3.13
C SER A 98 1.53 -10.40 1.63
N LEU A 99 1.78 -9.15 1.21
CA LEU A 99 1.78 -8.77 -0.20
C LEU A 99 2.94 -9.42 -0.97
N HIS A 100 4.14 -9.49 -0.37
CA HIS A 100 5.31 -10.15 -0.96
C HIS A 100 5.03 -11.61 -1.30
N HIS A 101 4.56 -12.41 -0.35
CA HIS A 101 4.30 -13.84 -0.57
C HIS A 101 3.14 -14.05 -1.55
N LEU A 102 2.14 -13.17 -1.53
CA LEU A 102 1.03 -13.24 -2.47
C LEU A 102 1.49 -13.01 -3.92
N LEU A 103 2.34 -12.00 -4.15
CA LEU A 103 2.93 -11.73 -5.47
C LEU A 103 3.80 -12.92 -5.95
N GLU A 104 4.64 -13.48 -5.08
CA GLU A 104 5.47 -14.66 -5.42
C GLU A 104 4.61 -15.87 -5.79
N ARG A 105 3.57 -16.16 -4.99
CA ARG A 105 2.63 -17.27 -5.22
C ARG A 105 1.83 -17.11 -6.53
N CYS A 106 1.65 -15.87 -6.99
CA CYS A 106 1.03 -15.57 -8.28
C CYS A 106 2.04 -15.55 -9.45
N GLY A 107 3.31 -15.91 -9.20
CA GLY A 107 4.33 -15.99 -10.24
C GLY A 107 4.90 -14.63 -10.68
N LEU A 108 4.77 -13.61 -9.83
CA LEU A 108 5.35 -12.30 -10.09
C LEU A 108 6.63 -12.11 -9.26
N ARG A 109 7.68 -11.63 -9.93
CA ARG A 109 8.82 -10.96 -9.31
C ARG A 109 8.41 -9.52 -8.99
N HIS A 110 9.00 -8.93 -7.96
CA HIS A 110 8.62 -7.58 -7.57
C HIS A 110 9.68 -6.83 -6.78
N HIS A 111 9.43 -5.54 -6.62
CA HIS A 111 10.12 -4.65 -5.71
C HIS A 111 9.07 -3.83 -4.96
N LEU A 112 8.98 -4.01 -3.64
CA LEU A 112 8.07 -3.27 -2.75
C LEU A 112 8.87 -2.29 -1.90
N TRP A 113 8.27 -1.15 -1.59
CA TRP A 113 8.83 -0.18 -0.65
C TRP A 113 7.72 0.55 0.10
N LEU A 114 8.09 1.17 1.22
CA LEU A 114 7.16 1.96 2.03
C LEU A 114 7.43 3.44 1.83
N GLU A 115 6.35 4.22 1.78
CA GLU A 115 6.42 5.68 1.85
C GLU A 115 5.50 6.24 2.93
N GLN A 116 5.90 7.40 3.45
CA GLN A 116 5.16 8.10 4.48
C GLN A 116 4.61 9.40 3.90
N HIS A 117 3.30 9.42 3.64
CA HIS A 117 2.64 10.58 3.05
C HIS A 117 1.62 11.28 3.97
N MET A 118 1.31 10.75 5.16
CA MET A 118 0.29 11.32 6.05
C MET A 118 0.58 12.78 6.44
N ALA A 119 1.84 13.12 6.73
CA ALA A 119 2.22 14.49 7.09
C ALA A 119 2.16 15.45 5.89
N ALA A 120 2.64 15.02 4.71
CA ALA A 120 2.50 15.78 3.47
C ALA A 120 1.02 15.99 3.08
N GLN A 121 0.22 14.93 3.18
CA GLN A 121 -1.23 14.97 2.98
C GLN A 121 -1.90 15.93 3.95
N ALA A 122 -1.57 15.89 5.25
CA ALA A 122 -2.11 16.82 6.24
C ALA A 122 -1.81 18.29 5.89
N ARG A 123 -0.58 18.59 5.44
CA ARG A 123 -0.19 19.95 5.00
C ARG A 123 -0.94 20.39 3.75
N TRP A 124 -1.05 19.51 2.76
CA TRP A 124 -1.81 19.78 1.53
C TRP A 124 -3.27 20.13 1.81
N ASN A 125 -3.82 19.52 2.85
CA ASN A 125 -5.22 19.56 3.23
C ASN A 125 -5.56 20.64 4.28
N MET A 126 -4.61 21.49 4.68
CA MET A 126 -4.83 22.47 5.75
C MET A 126 -5.94 23.49 5.45
N ALA A 127 -6.26 23.73 4.18
CA ALA A 127 -7.29 24.66 3.76
C ALA A 127 -8.71 24.02 3.71
N ALA A 128 -8.84 22.72 4.00
CA ALA A 128 -10.14 22.05 4.00
C ALA A 128 -10.94 22.34 5.27
N ASP A 129 -12.23 22.61 5.13
CA ASP A 129 -13.06 23.13 6.23
C ASP A 129 -13.44 22.10 7.30
N LYS A 130 -13.49 20.79 6.98
CA LYS A 130 -13.64 19.63 7.90
C LYS A 130 -13.81 18.30 7.14
N TYR A 131 -13.29 17.21 7.70
CA TYR A 131 -13.44 15.84 7.19
C TYR A 131 -14.58 15.07 7.85
N GLY A 132 -14.95 15.40 9.09
CA GLY A 132 -15.95 14.66 9.85
C GLY A 132 -15.44 13.33 10.41
N ASP A 133 -14.12 13.15 10.48
CA ASP A 133 -13.48 11.92 10.95
C ASP A 133 -12.19 12.21 11.76
N GLN A 134 -11.35 11.19 11.98
CA GLN A 134 -10.13 11.32 12.78
C GLN A 134 -9.10 12.30 12.20
N ARG A 135 -9.16 12.59 10.91
CA ARG A 135 -8.27 13.56 10.26
C ARG A 135 -8.42 14.95 10.86
N ASP A 136 -9.62 15.33 11.31
CA ASP A 136 -9.86 16.61 11.98
C ASP A 136 -9.03 16.77 13.28
N GLN A 137 -8.63 15.66 13.91
CA GLN A 137 -7.78 15.65 15.09
C GLN A 137 -6.30 15.44 14.75
N LEU A 138 -6.01 14.55 13.79
CA LEU A 138 -4.65 14.16 13.43
C LEU A 138 -3.95 15.18 12.52
N TYR A 139 -4.64 15.72 11.51
CA TYR A 139 -4.02 16.58 10.50
C TYR A 139 -3.44 17.88 11.07
N PRO A 140 -4.08 18.60 12.01
CA PRO A 140 -3.47 19.77 12.62
C PRO A 140 -2.13 19.48 13.32
N ILE A 141 -1.98 18.27 13.90
CA ILE A 141 -0.76 17.83 14.57
C ILE A 141 0.30 17.44 13.52
N LEU A 142 -0.10 16.63 12.53
CA LEU A 142 0.77 16.15 11.45
C LEU A 142 1.19 17.26 10.47
N ALA A 143 0.46 18.35 10.37
CA ALA A 143 0.86 19.50 9.56
C ALA A 143 2.05 20.27 10.17
N GLY A 144 2.27 20.14 11.48
CA GLY A 144 3.32 20.86 12.22
C GLY A 144 4.60 20.06 12.45
N ARG A 145 5.28 20.37 13.57
CA ARG A 145 6.58 19.77 13.93
C ARG A 145 6.53 18.25 14.14
N MET A 146 5.37 17.72 14.55
CA MET A 146 5.18 16.28 14.73
C MET A 146 5.16 15.54 13.38
N GLY A 147 4.61 16.14 12.33
CA GLY A 147 4.72 15.58 10.98
C GLY A 147 6.16 15.53 10.48
N ASN A 148 6.92 16.61 10.69
CA ASN A 148 8.35 16.63 10.32
C ASN A 148 9.15 15.55 11.08
N LEU A 149 8.83 15.32 12.36
CA LEU A 149 9.44 14.26 13.15
C LEU A 149 9.06 12.87 12.61
N LEU A 150 7.78 12.65 12.27
CA LEU A 150 7.30 11.41 11.67
C LEU A 150 8.00 11.12 10.33
N GLU A 151 8.13 12.13 9.47
CA GLU A 151 8.84 12.02 8.19
C GLU A 151 10.32 11.69 8.40
N TRP A 152 10.98 12.37 9.34
CA TRP A 152 12.37 12.11 9.67
C TRP A 152 12.58 10.69 10.23
N LEU A 153 11.74 10.23 11.16
CA LEU A 153 11.79 8.87 11.68
C LEU A 153 11.53 7.83 10.58
N SER A 154 10.63 8.13 9.63
CA SER A 154 10.34 7.27 8.48
C SER A 154 11.47 7.24 7.46
N ALA A 155 12.48 8.11 7.55
CA ALA A 155 13.71 7.94 6.78
C ALA A 155 14.56 6.76 7.29
N THR A 156 14.33 6.30 8.52
CA THR A 156 15.05 5.18 9.16
C THR A 156 14.30 3.84 8.98
N PRO A 157 14.83 2.70 9.47
CA PRO A 157 14.09 1.43 9.50
C PRO A 157 12.76 1.49 10.28
N ALA A 158 12.53 2.50 11.14
CA ALA A 158 11.26 2.70 11.82
C ALA A 158 10.07 2.85 10.86
N ARG A 159 10.33 3.20 9.59
CA ARG A 159 9.32 3.22 8.52
C ARG A 159 8.46 1.96 8.43
N LEU A 160 8.99 0.79 8.82
CA LEU A 160 8.20 -0.44 8.82
C LEU A 160 6.90 -0.26 9.62
N LEU A 161 6.96 0.46 10.74
CA LEU A 161 5.80 0.71 11.60
C LEU A 161 5.17 2.09 11.34
N LEU A 162 5.89 3.03 10.74
CA LEU A 162 5.46 4.41 10.61
C LEU A 162 4.89 4.77 9.23
N ALA A 163 5.34 4.11 8.16
CA ALA A 163 4.94 4.42 6.79
C ALA A 163 3.63 3.72 6.43
N ASN A 164 2.66 4.51 5.98
CA ASN A 164 1.29 4.06 5.75
C ASN A 164 1.05 3.52 4.33
N ASP A 165 1.88 3.92 3.38
CA ASP A 165 1.69 3.59 1.98
C ASP A 165 2.65 2.48 1.59
N ILE A 166 2.12 1.46 0.91
CA ILE A 166 2.91 0.40 0.28
C ILE A 166 2.90 0.66 -1.22
N PHE A 167 4.08 0.87 -1.78
CA PHE A 167 4.28 0.98 -3.22
C PHE A 167 5.03 -0.23 -3.74
N GLY A 168 4.91 -0.46 -5.04
CA GLY A 168 5.70 -1.46 -5.69
C GLY A 168 5.55 -1.54 -7.19
N ILE A 169 6.41 -2.38 -7.74
CA ILE A 169 6.40 -2.76 -9.15
C ILE A 169 6.55 -4.27 -9.23
N ALA A 170 5.73 -4.92 -10.07
CA ALA A 170 5.69 -6.37 -10.23
C ALA A 170 5.76 -6.77 -11.71
N TRP A 171 6.46 -7.86 -12.02
CA TRP A 171 6.72 -8.32 -13.39
C TRP A 171 6.87 -9.85 -13.42
N LYS A 172 6.79 -10.46 -14.61
CA LYS A 172 6.81 -11.93 -14.74
C LYS A 172 8.22 -12.50 -14.57
N SER A 173 9.07 -12.31 -15.57
CA SER A 173 10.42 -12.90 -15.64
C SER A 173 11.48 -11.83 -15.90
N GLU A 174 11.36 -11.15 -17.04
CA GLU A 174 12.24 -10.07 -17.45
C GLU A 174 12.01 -8.84 -16.60
N ALA A 175 13.09 -8.32 -16.01
CA ALA A 175 13.02 -7.10 -15.23
C ALA A 175 12.57 -5.93 -16.14
N PRO A 176 11.77 -4.99 -15.60
CA PRO A 176 11.38 -3.81 -16.36
C PRO A 176 12.63 -3.02 -16.81
N PRO A 177 12.54 -2.24 -17.91
CA PRO A 177 13.59 -1.29 -18.27
C PRO A 177 13.95 -0.41 -17.06
N PRO A 178 15.17 0.11 -16.95
CA PRO A 178 15.67 0.74 -15.73
C PRO A 178 14.81 1.95 -15.34
N VAL A 179 13.85 1.72 -14.45
CA VAL A 179 13.12 2.74 -13.71
C VAL A 179 13.83 2.86 -12.37
N ARG A 180 14.13 4.09 -11.95
CA ARG A 180 14.79 4.32 -10.66
C ARG A 180 13.73 4.30 -9.56
N PHE A 181 13.83 3.32 -8.67
CA PHE A 181 13.01 3.23 -7.45
C PHE A 181 13.91 3.36 -6.22
N PRO A 182 13.34 3.64 -5.04
CA PRO A 182 14.09 3.57 -3.79
C PRO A 182 14.74 2.19 -3.61
N LEU A 183 15.97 2.13 -3.07
CA LEU A 183 16.66 0.85 -2.83
C LEU A 183 15.90 -0.09 -1.89
N ALA A 184 15.11 0.48 -0.98
CA ALA A 184 14.23 -0.21 -0.04
C ALA A 184 14.94 -1.36 0.70
N LEU A 185 16.16 -1.11 1.19
CA LEU A 185 17.01 -2.17 1.77
C LEU A 185 16.35 -2.83 2.98
N THR A 186 15.71 -2.04 3.83
CA THR A 186 14.99 -2.52 5.02
C THR A 186 13.83 -3.41 4.63
N GLU A 187 13.00 -2.96 3.69
CA GLU A 187 11.81 -3.64 3.20
C GLU A 187 12.18 -4.96 2.52
N ARG A 188 13.22 -4.94 1.68
CA ARG A 188 13.75 -6.13 0.99
C ARG A 188 14.33 -7.16 1.95
N LEU A 189 15.09 -6.71 2.95
CA LEU A 189 15.62 -7.59 3.98
C LEU A 189 14.48 -8.24 4.75
N PHE A 190 13.49 -7.45 5.17
CA PHE A 190 12.36 -7.96 5.94
C PHE A 190 11.51 -8.96 5.13
N CYS A 191 11.20 -8.68 3.86
CA CYS A 191 10.49 -9.61 2.98
C CYS A 191 11.24 -10.95 2.88
N ARG A 192 12.56 -10.92 2.65
CA ARG A 192 13.39 -12.14 2.52
C ARG A 192 13.49 -12.97 3.80
N LEU A 193 13.42 -12.32 4.96
CA LEU A 193 13.50 -12.99 6.26
C LEU A 193 12.13 -13.46 6.76
N SER A 194 11.04 -13.01 6.13
CA SER A 194 9.69 -13.39 6.53
C SER A 194 9.38 -14.82 6.08
N PRO A 195 8.95 -15.71 6.99
CA PRO A 195 8.59 -17.07 6.62
C PRO A 195 7.32 -17.04 5.76
N SER A 196 7.31 -17.86 4.70
CA SER A 196 6.09 -18.13 3.93
C SER A 196 5.03 -18.71 4.87
N ARG A 197 3.87 -18.04 4.95
CA ARG A 197 2.72 -18.54 5.72
C ARG A 197 1.93 -19.58 4.93
#